data_AF-A0A059CWE5-F1
#
_entry.id   AF-A0A059CWE5-F1
#
_cell.length_a   1.000
_cell.length_b   1.000
_cell.length_c   1.000
_cell.angle_alpha   90.00
_cell.angle_beta   90.00
_cell.angle_gamma   90.00
#
_symmetry.space_group_name_H-M   'P 1'
#
loop_
_entity.id
_entity.type
_entity.pdbx_description
1 polymer ?
#
loop_
_entity_poly.entity_id
_entity_poly.type
_entity_poly.pdbx_seq_one_letter_code
_entity_poly.pdbx_strand_id
1 'polypeptide(L)' 'DGKVSQLEHVFIRGSKVRFMVIPDMLKNAPMFKRLESRIKGKSSALGVGRGRAVAMRARAQAAGRGAPPGRGAVPPVRR' A
#
# COMPACT_ATOMS: atom_id res chain seq x y z
N ASP A 1 35.76 4.07 -15.73
CA ASP A 1 36.13 3.66 -17.10
C ASP A 1 35.28 2.54 -17.71
N GLY A 2 34.32 1.91 -17.02
CA GLY A 2 33.34 1.02 -17.68
C GLY A 2 33.92 -0.20 -18.41
N LYS A 3 35.16 -0.58 -18.09
CA LYS A 3 35.86 -1.68 -18.77
C LYS A 3 35.19 -3.02 -18.46
N VAL A 4 34.97 -3.81 -19.49
CA VAL A 4 34.33 -5.13 -19.40
C VAL A 4 35.39 -6.18 -19.68
N SER A 5 35.47 -7.20 -18.81
CA SER A 5 36.26 -8.40 -19.01
C SER A 5 35.36 -9.62 -19.00
N GLN A 6 35.69 -10.61 -19.84
CA GLN A 6 35.01 -11.89 -19.86
C GLN A 6 35.87 -12.91 -19.12
N LEU A 7 35.23 -13.70 -18.26
CA LEU A 7 35.87 -14.71 -17.41
C LEU A 7 35.00 -15.96 -17.48
N GLU A 8 35.61 -17.13 -17.66
CA GLU A 8 34.89 -18.41 -17.76
C GLU A 8 34.33 -18.86 -16.41
N HIS A 9 35.12 -18.71 -15.34
CA HIS A 9 34.73 -19.08 -13.98
C HIS A 9 35.02 -17.95 -13.00
N VAL A 10 34.02 -17.60 -12.18
CA VAL A 10 34.12 -16.52 -11.19
C VAL A 10 33.43 -16.94 -9.89
N PHE A 11 34.06 -16.63 -8.77
CA PHE A 11 33.46 -16.74 -7.45
C PHE A 11 33.54 -15.39 -6.73
N ILE A 12 32.42 -14.95 -6.17
CA ILE A 12 32.34 -13.70 -5.39
C ILE A 12 31.87 -14.03 -3.98
N ARG A 13 32.62 -13.58 -2.96
CA ARG A 13 32.20 -13.70 -1.57
C ARG A 13 30.91 -12.90 -1.33
N GLY A 14 29.89 -13.52 -0.76
CA GLY A 14 28.58 -12.90 -0.52
C GLY A 14 28.63 -11.57 0.24
N SER A 15 29.56 -11.39 1.19
CA SER A 15 29.71 -10.14 1.95
C SER A 15 30.16 -8.93 1.12
N LYS A 16 30.54 -9.14 -0.16
CA LYS A 16 30.93 -8.08 -1.09
C LYS A 16 29.81 -7.72 -2.08
N VAL A 17 28.69 -8.44 -2.08
CA VAL A 17 27.55 -8.20 -2.99
C VAL A 17 26.49 -7.35 -2.29
N ARG A 18 26.04 -6.26 -2.94
CA ARG A 18 24.99 -5.37 -2.41
C ARG A 18 23.59 -5.80 -2.85
N PHE A 19 23.44 -6.13 -4.13
CA PHE A 19 22.19 -6.57 -4.73
C PHE A 19 22.49 -7.54 -5.87
N MET A 20 21.51 -8.37 -6.21
CA MET A 20 21.54 -9.29 -7.34
C MET A 20 20.22 -9.18 -8.11
N VAL A 21 20.30 -9.30 -9.42
CA VAL A 21 19.11 -9.41 -10.28
C VAL A 21 18.86 -10.89 -10.52
N ILE A 22 17.64 -11.32 -10.26
CA ILE A 22 17.21 -12.73 -10.35
C ILE A 22 16.27 -12.86 -11.56
N PRO A 23 16.28 -13.99 -12.29
CA PRO A 23 15.34 -14.23 -13.39
C PRO A 23 13.88 -14.08 -12.94
N ASP A 24 13.06 -13.53 -13.82
CA ASP A 24 11.63 -13.28 -13.57
C ASP A 24 10.83 -14.58 -13.37
N MET A 25 11.33 -15.71 -13.87
CA MET A 25 10.76 -17.04 -13.66
C MET A 25 10.59 -17.39 -12.18
N LEU A 26 11.44 -16.85 -11.30
CA LEU A 26 11.39 -17.13 -9.86
C LEU A 26 10.39 -16.26 -9.10
N LYS A 27 9.71 -15.33 -9.75
CA LYS A 27 8.72 -14.44 -9.11
C LYS A 27 7.62 -15.21 -8.38
N ASN A 28 7.16 -16.31 -8.96
CA ASN A 28 6.04 -17.12 -8.44
C ASN A 28 6.49 -18.19 -7.43
N ALA A 29 7.80 -18.41 -7.27
CA ALA A 29 8.31 -19.44 -6.37
C ALA A 29 7.94 -19.12 -4.91
N PRO A 30 7.67 -20.14 -4.06
CA PRO A 30 7.21 -19.92 -2.69
C PRO A 30 8.18 -19.08 -1.84
N MET A 31 9.48 -19.12 -2.17
CA MET A 31 10.52 -18.36 -1.49
C MET A 31 10.37 -16.84 -1.67
N PHE A 32 9.82 -16.36 -2.80
CA PHE A 32 9.73 -14.94 -3.12
C PHE A 32 8.38 -14.29 -2.77
N LYS A 33 7.33 -15.08 -2.53
CA LYS A 33 5.99 -14.56 -2.16
C LYS A 33 5.99 -13.66 -0.91
N ARG A 34 6.76 -14.04 0.12
CA ARG A 34 6.89 -13.24 1.35
C ARG A 34 7.66 -11.94 1.12
N LEU A 35 8.59 -11.93 0.16
CA LEU A 35 9.37 -10.76 -0.19
C LEU A 35 8.51 -9.72 -0.90
N GLU A 36 7.62 -10.14 -1.81
CA GLU A 36 6.67 -9.24 -2.47
C GLU A 36 5.79 -8.47 -1.47
N SER A 37 5.26 -9.15 -0.46
CA SER A 37 4.47 -8.48 0.60
C SER A 37 5.30 -7.50 1.42
N ARG A 38 6.59 -7.80 1.66
CA ARG A 38 7.50 -6.88 2.36
C ARG A 38 7.91 -5.67 1.51
N ILE A 39 8.11 -5.85 0.21
CA ILE A 39 8.49 -4.79 -0.71
C ILE A 39 7.28 -3.89 -1.02
N LYS A 40 6.15 -4.47 -1.41
CA LYS A 40 4.90 -3.75 -1.74
C LYS A 40 4.21 -3.18 -0.49
N GLY A 41 4.33 -3.84 0.66
CA GLY A 41 3.82 -3.34 1.93
C GLY A 41 4.54 -2.07 2.40
N LYS A 42 5.84 -1.91 2.08
CA LYS A 42 6.61 -0.70 2.38
C LYS A 42 6.27 0.47 1.44
N SER A 43 5.94 0.23 0.17
CA SER A 43 5.52 1.30 -0.75
C SER A 43 4.09 1.79 -0.51
N SER A 44 3.21 0.97 0.10
CA SER A 44 1.87 1.41 0.52
C SER A 44 1.83 2.17 1.85
N ALA A 45 2.94 2.16 2.61
CA ALA A 45 3.03 2.79 3.93
C ALA A 45 3.44 4.27 3.89
N LEU A 46 3.77 4.82 2.72
CA LEU A 46 3.96 6.26 2.52
C LEU A 46 2.61 6.90 2.14
N GLY A 47 1.71 7.01 3.13
CA GLY A 47 0.78 8.14 3.19
C GLY A 47 -0.73 7.92 2.95
N VAL A 48 -1.24 6.75 2.56
CA VAL A 48 -2.68 6.63 2.20
C VAL A 48 -3.38 5.34 2.69
N GLY A 49 -2.79 4.56 3.60
CA GLY A 49 -3.40 3.25 3.98
C GLY A 49 -4.40 3.29 5.14
N ARG A 50 -4.13 4.08 6.18
CA ARG A 50 -4.89 4.01 7.45
C ARG A 50 -5.73 5.25 7.74
N GLY A 51 -5.17 6.44 7.58
CA GLY A 51 -5.90 7.70 7.86
C GLY A 51 -7.14 7.88 6.98
N ARG A 52 -7.05 7.54 5.68
CA ARG A 52 -8.20 7.58 4.76
C ARG A 52 -9.27 6.56 5.10
N ALA A 53 -8.91 5.32 5.42
CA ALA A 53 -9.88 4.30 5.79
C ALA A 53 -10.62 4.65 7.09
N VAL A 54 -9.91 5.19 8.09
CA VAL A 54 -10.50 5.69 9.34
C VAL A 54 -11.40 6.90 9.09
N ALA A 55 -10.96 7.88 8.28
CA ALA A 55 -11.77 9.05 7.93
C ALA A 55 -13.02 8.68 7.13
N MET A 56 -12.93 7.75 6.18
CA MET A 56 -14.07 7.26 5.41
C MET A 56 -15.05 6.49 6.29
N ARG A 57 -14.56 5.66 7.22
CA ARG A 57 -15.39 4.97 8.20
C ARG A 57 -16.08 5.94 9.16
N ALA A 58 -15.37 6.97 9.63
CA ALA A 58 -15.95 8.03 10.46
C ALA A 58 -17.03 8.82 9.72
N ARG A 59 -16.80 9.16 8.43
CA ARG A 59 -17.81 9.82 7.58
C ARG A 59 -19.03 8.93 7.33
N ALA A 60 -18.84 7.64 7.08
CA ALA A 60 -19.94 6.68 6.92
C ALA A 60 -20.74 6.49 8.21
N GLN A 61 -20.07 6.49 9.38
CA GLN A 61 -20.72 6.44 10.68
C GLN A 61 -21.50 7.73 10.99
N ALA A 62 -21.01 8.90 10.58
CA ALA A 62 -21.73 10.16 10.69
C ALA A 62 -22.96 10.21 9.76
N ALA A 63 -22.85 9.67 8.54
CA ALA A 63 -23.97 9.58 7.60
C ALA A 63 -25.06 8.57 8.02
N GLY A 64 -24.72 7.59 8.86
CA GLY A 64 -25.66 6.56 9.35
C GLY A 64 -26.47 6.96 10.59
N ARG A 65 -26.13 8.07 11.27
CA ARG A 65 -26.93 8.62 12.37
C ARG A 65 -27.91 9.67 11.82
N GLY A 66 -29.00 9.13 11.26
CA GLY A 66 -30.26 9.77 10.91
C GLY A 66 -30.33 11.30 10.92
N ALA A 67 -30.21 11.92 9.75
CA ALA A 67 -31.02 13.08 9.45
C ALA A 67 -32.46 12.60 9.19
N PRO A 68 -33.47 13.01 9.97
CA PRO A 68 -34.85 12.64 9.67
C PRO A 68 -35.31 13.35 8.38
N PRO A 69 -35.92 12.66 7.41
CA PRO A 69 -36.69 13.32 6.36
C PRO A 69 -38.05 13.67 6.97
N GLY A 70 -38.12 14.82 7.66
CA GLY A 70 -39.27 15.21 8.48
C GLY A 70 -39.93 16.51 8.04
N ARG A 71 -40.77 16.41 7.00
CA ARG A 71 -42.08 17.05 6.83
C ARG A 71 -42.45 18.20 7.82
N GLY A 72 -42.59 19.42 7.28
CA GLY A 72 -43.61 20.40 7.70
C GLY A 72 -43.44 21.09 9.06
N ALA A 73 -42.72 22.21 9.10
CA ALA A 73 -42.90 23.21 10.16
C ALA A 73 -44.10 24.12 9.79
N VAL A 74 -45.26 23.86 10.39
CA VAL A 74 -46.39 24.80 10.45
C VAL A 74 -45.99 26.01 11.30
N PRO A 75 -46.32 27.25 10.90
CA PRO A 75 -45.85 28.45 11.58
C PRO A 75 -46.69 28.74 12.84
N PRO A 76 -46.12 29.30 13.93
CA PRO A 76 -46.92 29.80 15.03
C PRO A 76 -47.47 31.21 14.71
N VAL A 77 -48.80 31.29 14.62
CA VAL A 77 -49.56 32.54 14.69
C VAL A 77 -49.38 33.14 16.09
N ARG A 78 -49.06 34.43 16.17
CA ARG A 78 -49.21 35.22 17.41
C ARG A 78 -49.96 36.51 17.11
N ARG A 79 -50.94 36.78 17.96
CA ARG A 79 -51.89 37.91 17.97
C ARG A 79 -51.22 39.26 17.90
#